data_AF-A0A357QTD0-F1
#
_entry.id   AF-A0A357QTD0-F1
#
_cell.length_a   1.000
_cell.length_b   1.000
_cell.length_c   1.000
_cell.angle_alpha   90.00
_cell.angle_beta   90.00
_cell.angle_gamma   90.00
#
_symmetry.space_group_name_H-M   'P 1'
#
loop_
_entity.id
_entity.type
_entity.pdbx_description
1 polymer ?
#
loop_
_entity_poly.entity_id
_entity_poly.type
_entity_poly.pdbx_seq_one_letter_code
_entity_poly.pdbx_strand_id
1 'polypeptide(L)'
;MKKIYIIILLISITYIVNGATFYSVRDGLGNSGTWSNGGYWSYTLGGAPCGTTPGASDIIYIDEDMTLDINFSARGTLTIMAGATLSGPTKNLEIRGGATFNSYGTLEIYDLIFYNGSFANLYSTSVTNVLNDFTNMNNSDDVIVDGSVSVTGEFYNGNGGIIIGSGSISADTFTGTGTTFGISPNSSIPPHSTVPTALPIELLSLEVLTGNNNEAIIEWATLTEINNDFFTIEKTTDGVIFYVVTTVKGAGNSSEILHYAVTDNEPSDGLSYYRLRQTDFDGTTTVSQLAVFNNSFVTGGEMIVYPNPIDAVEKINLNLTGLDPEKEVLVVVNDITGRILYSKVLFTDLSGDVLEAVDPGQNLPSGTYFIVGTSNDKIYQKRFIIR
;
A
#
# COMPACT_ATOMS: atom_id res chain seq x y z
N MET A 1 39.86 4.43 52.88
CA MET A 1 38.99 4.26 51.68
C MET A 1 37.54 4.21 52.15
N LYS A 2 36.77 5.30 51.98
CA LYS A 2 35.32 5.31 52.21
C LYS A 2 34.65 5.17 50.84
N LYS A 3 33.86 4.11 50.62
CA LYS A 3 33.02 3.96 49.44
C LYS A 3 31.69 4.68 49.69
N ILE A 4 31.37 5.64 48.83
CA ILE A 4 30.09 6.33 48.78
C ILE A 4 29.20 5.52 47.82
N TYR A 5 28.04 5.08 48.30
CA TYR A 5 27.00 4.49 47.45
C TYR A 5 26.00 5.59 47.10
N ILE A 6 25.91 5.91 45.81
CA ILE A 6 24.88 6.80 45.27
C ILE A 6 23.69 5.89 44.91
N ILE A 7 22.60 6.02 45.66
CA ILE A 7 21.31 5.42 45.32
C ILE A 7 20.63 6.37 44.34
N ILE A 8 20.56 5.97 43.06
CA ILE A 8 19.79 6.68 42.04
C ILE A 8 18.35 6.17 42.14
N LEU A 9 17.47 7.01 42.65
CA LEU A 9 16.03 6.79 42.67
C LEU A 9 15.49 7.02 41.25
N LEU A 10 15.27 5.94 40.49
CA LEU A 10 14.54 5.99 39.24
C LEU A 10 13.05 6.14 39.54
N ILE A 11 12.55 7.37 39.43
CA ILE A 11 11.11 7.62 39.33
C ILE A 11 10.73 7.39 37.88
N SER A 12 10.21 6.20 37.57
CA SER A 12 9.55 5.92 36.31
C SER A 12 8.18 6.60 36.32
N ILE A 13 8.06 7.76 35.67
CA ILE A 13 6.75 8.32 35.31
C ILE A 13 6.27 7.55 34.08
N THR A 14 5.52 6.48 34.30
CA THR A 14 4.68 5.88 33.24
C THR A 14 3.53 6.82 32.96
N TYR A 15 3.62 7.59 31.86
CA TYR A 15 2.44 8.16 31.23
C TYR A 15 1.67 7.01 30.59
N ILE A 16 0.64 6.52 31.26
CA ILE A 16 -0.33 5.63 30.64
C ILE A 16 -1.14 6.52 29.69
N VAL A 17 -0.85 6.45 28.39
CA VAL A 17 -1.75 6.98 27.36
C VAL A 17 -2.90 5.97 27.25
N ASN A 18 -3.93 6.13 28.07
CA ASN A 18 -5.19 5.36 27.99
C ASN A 18 -6.02 5.87 26.80
N GLY A 19 -5.51 5.72 25.57
CA GLY A 19 -6.31 5.90 24.38
C GLY A 19 -7.01 4.59 24.04
N ALA A 20 -8.33 4.60 23.90
CA ALA A 20 -9.06 3.46 23.33
C ALA A 20 -9.08 3.56 21.80
N THR A 21 -9.31 2.44 21.12
CA THR A 21 -9.48 2.41 19.67
C THR A 21 -10.95 2.33 19.31
N PHE A 22 -11.40 3.20 18.41
CA PHE A 22 -12.78 3.28 17.97
C PHE A 22 -12.88 3.23 16.44
N TYR A 23 -13.96 2.63 15.97
CA TYR A 23 -14.33 2.53 14.56
C TYR A 23 -15.74 3.09 14.39
N SER A 24 -15.98 3.93 13.39
CA SER A 24 -17.34 4.33 13.05
C SER A 24 -18.13 3.12 12.53
N VAL A 25 -19.43 3.07 12.84
CA VAL A 25 -20.32 1.99 12.43
C VAL A 25 -21.68 2.53 12.02
N ARG A 26 -22.42 1.78 11.19
CA ARG A 26 -23.79 2.11 10.78
C ARG A 26 -24.81 1.66 11.82
N ASP A 27 -25.97 2.29 11.82
CA ASP A 27 -27.14 1.73 12.51
C ASP A 27 -27.60 0.43 11.83
N GLY A 28 -28.50 -0.32 12.48
CA GLY A 28 -29.08 -1.54 11.91
C GLY A 28 -29.93 -1.33 10.65
N LEU A 29 -30.01 -0.11 10.13
CA LEU A 29 -30.70 0.29 8.90
C LEU A 29 -29.71 0.75 7.80
N GLY A 30 -28.40 0.74 8.07
CA GLY A 30 -27.35 1.11 7.12
C GLY A 30 -27.03 2.60 7.07
N ASN A 31 -27.54 3.42 8.00
CA ASN A 31 -27.24 4.85 8.05
C ASN A 31 -26.00 5.14 8.90
N SER A 32 -25.23 6.11 8.46
CA SER A 32 -24.17 6.74 9.24
C SER A 32 -24.71 7.73 10.27
N GLY A 33 -23.93 7.97 11.32
CA GLY A 33 -24.31 8.83 12.43
C GLY A 33 -23.57 10.16 12.53
N THR A 34 -23.78 10.83 13.67
CA THR A 34 -23.04 12.03 14.04
C THR A 34 -21.97 11.73 15.09
N TRP A 35 -20.89 12.50 15.07
CA TRP A 35 -19.74 12.32 15.95
C TRP A 35 -20.13 12.30 17.42
N SER A 36 -20.95 13.26 17.86
CA SER A 36 -21.32 13.38 19.28
C SER A 36 -22.18 12.24 19.81
N ASN A 37 -22.76 11.41 18.94
CA ASN A 37 -23.62 10.30 19.33
C ASN A 37 -22.80 8.99 19.47
N GLY A 38 -22.62 8.54 20.73
CA GLY A 38 -21.93 7.29 21.07
C GLY A 38 -22.51 6.02 20.43
N GLY A 39 -23.75 6.08 19.92
CA GLY A 39 -24.44 4.99 19.24
C GLY A 39 -23.92 4.64 17.83
N TYR A 40 -22.87 5.30 17.35
CA TYR A 40 -22.28 5.06 16.03
C TYR A 40 -20.78 4.72 16.06
N TRP A 41 -20.30 4.25 17.21
CA TRP A 41 -18.90 3.90 17.43
C TRP A 41 -18.77 2.48 17.95
N SER A 42 -17.73 1.74 17.57
CA SER A 42 -17.43 0.41 18.08
C SER A 42 -15.96 0.27 18.47
N TYR A 43 -15.65 -0.60 19.42
CA TYR A 43 -14.26 -0.95 19.77
C TYR A 43 -13.61 -1.94 18.79
N THR A 44 -14.41 -2.53 17.92
CA THR A 44 -13.96 -3.51 16.91
C THR A 44 -14.47 -3.08 15.54
N LEU A 45 -13.63 -3.21 14.52
CA LEU A 45 -13.99 -2.95 13.13
C LEU A 45 -15.26 -3.71 12.73
N GLY A 46 -16.26 -3.02 12.16
CA GLY A 46 -17.55 -3.60 11.79
C GLY A 46 -18.41 -4.13 12.96
N GLY A 47 -18.01 -3.86 14.22
CA GLY A 47 -18.71 -4.33 15.41
C GLY A 47 -20.00 -3.57 15.72
N ALA A 48 -20.71 -3.98 16.76
CA ALA A 48 -21.89 -3.26 17.22
C ALA A 48 -21.53 -1.94 17.93
N PRO A 49 -22.43 -0.94 17.94
CA PRO A 49 -22.23 0.28 18.70
C PRO A 49 -21.95 0.05 20.18
N CYS A 50 -20.98 0.79 20.73
CA CYS A 50 -20.59 0.73 22.13
C CYS A 50 -21.28 1.78 23.01
N GLY A 51 -21.97 2.76 22.42
CA GLY A 51 -22.67 3.81 23.15
C GLY A 51 -21.76 4.88 23.75
N THR A 52 -20.45 4.81 23.52
CA THR A 52 -19.45 5.76 23.99
C THR A 52 -18.84 6.53 22.83
N THR A 53 -18.80 7.85 22.94
CA THR A 53 -18.17 8.72 21.95
C THR A 53 -16.65 8.76 22.15
N PRO A 54 -15.84 8.62 21.09
CA PRO A 54 -14.39 8.75 21.17
C PRO A 54 -14.00 10.13 21.70
N GLY A 55 -13.05 10.14 22.62
CA GLY A 55 -12.39 11.34 23.11
C GLY A 55 -11.30 11.83 22.15
N ALA A 56 -10.89 13.08 22.35
CA ALA A 56 -9.87 13.72 21.52
C ALA A 56 -8.53 12.95 21.47
N SER A 57 -8.15 12.25 22.53
CA SER A 57 -6.84 11.56 22.65
C SER A 57 -6.88 10.09 22.24
N ASP A 58 -8.01 9.60 21.74
CA ASP A 58 -8.19 8.21 21.33
C ASP A 58 -7.62 7.94 19.93
N ILE A 59 -7.58 6.67 19.56
CA ILE A 59 -7.32 6.22 18.18
C ILE A 59 -8.68 6.02 17.51
N ILE A 60 -8.91 6.72 16.41
CA ILE A 60 -10.22 6.81 15.78
C ILE A 60 -10.08 6.46 14.31
N TYR A 61 -10.87 5.50 13.85
CA TYR A 61 -11.00 5.11 12.45
C TYR A 61 -12.42 5.46 11.97
N ILE A 62 -12.50 6.27 10.93
CA ILE A 62 -13.72 6.51 10.16
C ILE A 62 -13.72 5.50 9.02
N ASP A 63 -14.35 4.35 9.26
CA ASP A 63 -14.47 3.24 8.29
C ASP A 63 -15.82 3.25 7.56
N GLU A 64 -16.80 3.89 8.18
CA GLU A 64 -18.08 4.24 7.60
C GLU A 64 -18.26 5.75 7.63
N ASP A 65 -19.11 6.27 6.74
CA ASP A 65 -19.42 7.70 6.69
C ASP A 65 -19.79 8.24 8.07
N MET A 66 -19.37 9.47 8.37
CA MET A 66 -19.58 10.10 9.66
C MET A 66 -19.75 11.60 9.53
N THR A 67 -20.70 12.16 10.28
CA THR A 67 -20.93 13.61 10.30
C THR A 67 -20.37 14.24 11.57
N LEU A 68 -19.45 15.18 11.43
CA LEU A 68 -19.00 16.04 12.52
C LEU A 68 -20.10 17.07 12.83
N ASP A 69 -20.75 16.96 13.99
CA ASP A 69 -21.76 17.90 14.48
C ASP A 69 -21.23 18.87 15.54
N ILE A 70 -19.97 18.69 15.94
CA ILE A 70 -19.21 19.51 16.88
C ILE A 70 -17.88 19.92 16.26
N ASN A 71 -17.25 21.00 16.74
CA ASN A 71 -15.84 21.22 16.42
C ASN A 71 -15.01 20.14 17.12
N PHE A 72 -14.06 19.52 16.40
CA PHE A 72 -13.27 18.43 16.93
C PHE A 72 -11.78 18.76 16.90
N SER A 73 -11.13 18.64 18.05
CA SER A 73 -9.69 18.83 18.19
C SER A 73 -9.03 17.48 18.49
N ALA A 74 -8.46 16.83 17.48
CA ALA A 74 -7.74 15.59 17.64
C ALA A 74 -6.45 15.82 18.44
N ARG A 75 -6.22 14.95 19.42
CA ARG A 75 -5.04 14.85 20.31
C ARG A 75 -4.40 13.45 20.29
N GLY A 76 -5.08 12.47 19.68
CA GLY A 76 -4.60 11.11 19.42
C GLY A 76 -4.43 10.87 17.93
N THR A 77 -4.94 9.75 17.43
CA THR A 77 -4.88 9.42 16.00
C THR A 77 -6.28 9.47 15.39
N LEU A 78 -6.45 10.18 14.28
CA LEU A 78 -7.66 10.16 13.48
C LEU A 78 -7.31 9.64 12.08
N THR A 79 -7.98 8.58 11.65
CA THR A 79 -7.80 7.99 10.32
C THR A 79 -9.13 7.91 9.59
N ILE A 80 -9.21 8.45 8.37
CA ILE A 80 -10.35 8.24 7.46
C ILE A 80 -9.96 7.16 6.46
N MET A 81 -10.69 6.05 6.46
CA MET A 81 -10.42 4.89 5.60
C MET A 81 -10.87 5.16 4.15
N ALA A 82 -10.31 4.40 3.22
CA ALA A 82 -10.71 4.49 1.81
C ALA A 82 -12.20 4.19 1.64
N GLY A 83 -12.90 5.03 0.88
CA GLY A 83 -14.34 4.90 0.65
C GLY A 83 -15.23 5.48 1.76
N ALA A 84 -14.69 5.86 2.92
CA ALA A 84 -15.43 6.52 3.98
C ALA A 84 -15.33 8.05 3.87
N THR A 85 -16.37 8.75 4.36
CA THR A 85 -16.42 10.21 4.41
C THR A 85 -16.54 10.73 5.84
N LEU A 86 -15.69 11.68 6.24
CA LEU A 86 -15.94 12.54 7.41
C LEU A 86 -16.43 13.91 6.92
N SER A 87 -17.70 14.22 7.13
CA SER A 87 -18.31 15.49 6.69
C SER A 87 -18.67 16.37 7.87
N GLY A 88 -18.26 17.63 7.85
CA GLY A 88 -18.53 18.64 8.87
C GLY A 88 -18.55 20.03 8.25
N PRO A 89 -19.48 20.33 7.33
CA PRO A 89 -19.43 21.53 6.49
C PRO A 89 -19.58 22.85 7.26
N THR A 90 -19.90 22.80 8.55
CA THR A 90 -20.00 23.96 9.45
C THR A 90 -19.16 23.79 10.71
N LYS A 91 -18.27 22.80 10.72
CA LYS A 91 -17.46 22.41 11.88
C LYS A 91 -16.00 22.38 11.53
N ASN A 92 -15.18 22.61 12.53
CA ASN A 92 -13.74 22.71 12.38
C ASN A 92 -13.09 21.40 12.83
N LEU A 93 -12.08 20.98 12.08
CA LEU A 93 -11.16 19.91 12.47
C LEU A 93 -9.81 20.52 12.80
N GLU A 94 -9.35 20.27 14.03
CA GLU A 94 -8.06 20.76 14.49
C GLU A 94 -7.17 19.58 14.91
N ILE A 95 -5.93 19.53 14.42
CA ILE A 95 -4.96 18.49 14.81
C ILE A 95 -3.91 19.14 15.70
N ARG A 96 -3.82 18.69 16.97
CA ARG A 96 -3.09 19.41 18.02
C ARG A 96 -2.38 18.47 18.97
N GLY A 97 -1.31 18.95 19.61
CA GLY A 97 -0.71 18.27 20.76
C GLY A 97 -0.06 16.92 20.44
N GLY A 98 0.62 16.78 19.30
CA GLY A 98 1.24 15.52 18.90
C GLY A 98 0.36 14.59 18.09
N ALA A 99 -0.89 14.98 17.82
CA ALA A 99 -1.86 14.14 17.12
C ALA A 99 -1.44 13.80 15.69
N THR A 100 -1.86 12.62 15.22
CA THR A 100 -1.69 12.17 13.84
C THR A 100 -3.02 12.14 13.11
N PHE A 101 -3.08 12.77 11.95
CA PHE A 101 -4.21 12.69 11.03
C PHE A 101 -3.81 11.91 9.77
N ASN A 102 -4.57 10.88 9.41
CA ASN A 102 -4.39 10.11 8.20
C ASN A 102 -5.69 10.13 7.40
N SER A 103 -5.61 10.33 6.08
CA SER A 103 -6.79 10.28 5.22
C SER A 103 -6.50 9.48 3.96
N TYR A 104 -7.28 8.42 3.77
CA TYR A 104 -7.38 7.65 2.53
C TYR A 104 -8.75 7.85 1.84
N GLY A 105 -9.71 8.45 2.54
CA GLY A 105 -11.07 8.70 2.05
C GLY A 105 -11.36 10.19 1.86
N THR A 106 -12.61 10.56 2.05
CA THR A 106 -13.08 11.93 1.84
C THR A 106 -13.16 12.68 3.17
N LEU A 107 -12.54 13.87 3.24
CA LEU A 107 -12.77 14.84 4.30
C LEU A 107 -13.51 16.04 3.69
N GLU A 108 -14.62 16.43 4.28
CA GLU A 108 -15.28 17.70 3.99
C GLU A 108 -15.46 18.46 5.31
N ILE A 109 -14.86 19.64 5.44
CA ILE A 109 -14.80 20.34 6.72
C ILE A 109 -14.88 21.85 6.52
N TYR A 110 -15.33 22.60 7.53
CA TYR A 110 -15.35 24.06 7.45
C TYR A 110 -13.93 24.64 7.51
N ASP A 111 -13.27 24.54 8.66
CA ASP A 111 -11.85 24.87 8.80
C ASP A 111 -11.02 23.60 9.08
N LEU A 112 -9.81 23.55 8.50
CA LEU A 112 -8.81 22.52 8.79
C LEU A 112 -7.55 23.17 9.34
N ILE A 113 -7.20 22.85 10.58
CA ILE A 113 -6.15 23.56 11.31
C ILE A 113 -5.12 22.58 11.89
N PHE A 114 -3.86 22.75 11.50
CA PHE A 114 -2.72 22.00 12.02
C PHE A 114 -1.92 22.88 12.99
N TYR A 115 -1.76 22.41 14.23
CA TYR A 115 -0.99 23.09 15.26
C TYR A 115 0.39 22.47 15.41
N ASN A 116 1.31 23.21 16.03
CA ASN A 116 2.69 22.74 16.17
C ASN A 116 2.80 21.35 16.80
N GLY A 117 3.62 20.50 16.19
CA GLY A 117 3.81 19.11 16.59
C GLY A 117 2.73 18.14 16.09
N SER A 118 1.77 18.56 15.27
CA SER A 118 0.82 17.63 14.63
C SER A 118 1.43 16.94 13.43
N PHE A 119 0.97 15.73 13.11
CA PHE A 119 1.33 15.03 11.87
C PHE A 119 0.10 14.86 10.99
N ALA A 120 0.24 15.00 9.68
CA ALA A 120 -0.85 14.82 8.75
C ALA A 120 -0.39 14.15 7.46
N ASN A 121 -1.08 13.08 7.07
CA ASN A 121 -0.85 12.33 5.83
C ASN A 121 -2.17 12.24 5.04
N LEU A 122 -2.27 12.99 3.96
CA LEU A 122 -3.39 12.93 3.01
C LEU A 122 -2.92 12.09 1.82
N TYR A 123 -3.18 10.78 1.88
CA TYR A 123 -2.69 9.80 0.91
C TYR A 123 -3.28 10.03 -0.48
N SER A 124 -2.76 9.33 -1.49
CA SER A 124 -3.12 9.53 -2.91
C SER A 124 -4.62 9.39 -3.23
N THR A 125 -5.36 8.58 -2.47
CA THR A 125 -6.81 8.43 -2.63
C THR A 125 -7.62 9.48 -1.86
N SER A 126 -6.96 10.32 -1.06
CA SER A 126 -7.61 11.32 -0.23
C SER A 126 -8.22 12.44 -1.07
N VAL A 127 -9.46 12.79 -0.73
CA VAL A 127 -10.13 13.99 -1.24
C VAL A 127 -10.47 14.87 -0.05
N THR A 128 -9.81 16.01 0.09
CA THR A 128 -9.99 16.94 1.20
C THR A 128 -10.61 18.24 0.69
N ASN A 129 -11.84 18.51 1.11
CA ASN A 129 -12.58 19.73 0.80
C ASN A 129 -12.67 20.59 2.06
N VAL A 130 -11.99 21.73 2.06
CA VAL A 130 -12.03 22.73 3.13
C VAL A 130 -12.89 23.89 2.66
N LEU A 131 -14.06 24.06 3.28
CA LEU A 131 -15.09 24.98 2.82
C LEU A 131 -14.85 26.44 3.24
N ASN A 132 -13.95 26.66 4.20
CA ASN A 132 -13.44 27.97 4.59
C ASN A 132 -11.92 27.93 4.56
N ASP A 133 -11.21 27.88 5.70
CA ASP A 133 -9.76 28.11 5.73
C ASP A 133 -8.94 26.86 6.06
N PHE A 134 -7.84 26.69 5.34
CA PHE A 134 -6.78 25.73 5.66
C PHE A 134 -5.64 26.49 6.34
N THR A 135 -5.31 26.11 7.59
CA THR A 135 -4.27 26.79 8.36
C THR A 135 -3.24 25.81 8.88
N ASN A 136 -2.03 25.85 8.30
CA ASN A 136 -0.87 25.15 8.84
C ASN A 136 -0.03 26.09 9.72
N MET A 137 -0.08 25.89 11.03
CA MET A 137 0.82 26.52 12.01
C MET A 137 1.94 25.60 12.47
N ASN A 138 2.09 24.43 11.85
CA ASN A 138 3.15 23.50 12.18
C ASN A 138 4.49 24.03 11.69
N ASN A 139 5.48 24.10 12.58
CA ASN A 139 6.83 24.59 12.26
C ASN A 139 7.93 23.55 12.52
N SER A 140 7.55 22.35 12.96
CA SER A 140 8.48 21.29 13.33
C SER A 140 8.33 20.02 12.50
N ASP A 141 7.13 19.73 11.99
CA ASP A 141 6.82 18.46 11.35
C ASP A 141 6.09 18.65 10.01
N ASP A 142 6.26 17.69 9.11
CA ASP A 142 5.75 17.77 7.74
C ASP A 142 4.24 17.45 7.67
N VAL A 143 3.52 18.19 6.84
CA VAL A 143 2.21 17.77 6.32
C VAL A 143 2.44 17.15 4.95
N ILE A 144 2.04 15.90 4.77
CA ILE A 144 2.17 15.17 3.52
C ILE A 144 0.84 15.17 2.78
N VAL A 145 0.85 15.65 1.54
CA VAL A 145 -0.31 15.73 0.65
C VAL A 145 0.02 15.02 -0.65
N ASP A 146 -0.43 13.78 -0.77
CA ASP A 146 -0.36 12.96 -1.98
C ASP A 146 -1.69 12.91 -2.74
N GLY A 147 -2.81 13.20 -2.05
CA GLY A 147 -4.16 13.30 -2.62
C GLY A 147 -4.51 14.71 -3.11
N SER A 148 -5.81 15.04 -3.09
CA SER A 148 -6.32 16.35 -3.48
C SER A 148 -6.80 17.16 -2.27
N VAL A 149 -6.42 18.44 -2.23
CA VAL A 149 -6.94 19.42 -1.27
C VAL A 149 -7.55 20.59 -2.05
N SER A 150 -8.83 20.84 -1.83
CA SER A 150 -9.53 22.02 -2.34
C SER A 150 -9.93 22.90 -1.16
N VAL A 151 -9.53 24.17 -1.21
CA VAL A 151 -9.82 25.16 -0.17
C VAL A 151 -10.59 26.32 -0.79
N THR A 152 -11.80 26.56 -0.31
CA THR A 152 -12.63 27.67 -0.83
C THR A 152 -12.15 29.02 -0.30
N GLY A 153 -11.51 29.06 0.88
CA GLY A 153 -11.00 30.29 1.50
C GLY A 153 -9.48 30.42 1.41
N GLU A 154 -8.88 30.86 2.51
CA GLU A 154 -7.44 31.07 2.62
C GLU A 154 -6.72 29.74 2.88
N PHE A 155 -5.67 29.48 2.09
CA PHE A 155 -4.65 28.50 2.40
C PHE A 155 -3.43 29.20 3.01
N TYR A 156 -3.30 29.09 4.32
CA TYR A 156 -2.18 29.64 5.08
C TYR A 156 -1.17 28.56 5.43
N ASN A 157 0.09 28.72 4.99
CA ASN A 157 1.23 27.92 5.43
C ASN A 157 2.22 28.77 6.21
N GLY A 158 2.25 28.59 7.54
CA GLY A 158 3.02 29.41 8.47
C GLY A 158 4.54 29.33 8.29
N ASN A 159 5.25 30.26 8.91
CA ASN A 159 6.72 30.30 8.85
C ASN A 159 7.34 29.00 9.38
N GLY A 160 8.22 28.40 8.60
CA GLY A 160 8.83 27.09 8.90
C GLY A 160 7.93 25.89 8.62
N GLY A 161 6.68 26.10 8.19
CA GLY A 161 5.80 25.02 7.77
C GLY A 161 6.26 24.40 6.47
N ILE A 162 6.34 23.07 6.46
CA ILE A 162 6.76 22.28 5.31
C ILE A 162 5.57 21.40 4.92
N ILE A 163 5.11 21.57 3.68
CA ILE A 163 4.11 20.72 3.05
C ILE A 163 4.78 20.04 1.86
N ILE A 164 4.79 18.71 1.88
CA ILE A 164 5.42 17.85 0.86
C ILE A 164 4.39 16.86 0.32
N GLY A 165 4.78 16.06 -0.66
CA GLY A 165 3.95 15.02 -1.27
C GLY A 165 3.80 15.21 -2.77
N SER A 166 3.06 14.30 -3.41
CA SER A 166 2.84 14.28 -4.86
C SER A 166 1.47 14.81 -5.28
N GLY A 167 0.67 15.29 -4.33
CA GLY A 167 -0.73 15.65 -4.54
C GLY A 167 -0.93 17.03 -5.14
N SER A 168 -2.17 17.53 -4.99
CA SER A 168 -2.56 18.85 -5.47
C SER A 168 -3.25 19.66 -4.38
N ILE A 169 -2.99 20.96 -4.38
CA ILE A 169 -3.66 21.93 -3.52
C ILE A 169 -4.21 23.05 -4.41
N SER A 170 -5.52 23.28 -4.31
CA SER A 170 -6.21 24.40 -4.93
C SER A 170 -6.77 25.29 -3.82
N ALA A 171 -6.55 26.60 -3.91
CA ALA A 171 -7.11 27.55 -2.96
C ALA A 171 -7.48 28.87 -3.64
N ASP A 172 -8.43 29.59 -3.05
CA ASP A 172 -8.78 30.94 -3.50
C ASP A 172 -7.63 31.91 -3.25
N THR A 173 -6.98 31.84 -2.10
CA THR A 173 -5.79 32.66 -1.79
C THR A 173 -4.75 31.82 -1.07
N PHE A 174 -3.48 31.93 -1.49
CA PHE A 174 -2.34 31.34 -0.79
C PHE A 174 -1.59 32.42 0.00
N THR A 175 -1.34 32.16 1.27
CA THR A 175 -0.63 33.09 2.17
C THR A 175 0.35 32.37 3.09
N GLY A 176 1.19 33.16 3.74
CA GLY A 176 2.19 32.68 4.69
C GLY A 176 3.60 32.74 4.15
N THR A 177 4.50 32.01 4.79
CA THR A 177 5.93 31.99 4.46
C THR A 177 6.54 30.59 4.48
N GLY A 178 5.72 29.58 4.74
CA GLY A 178 6.10 28.18 4.69
C GLY A 178 6.34 27.71 3.25
N THR A 179 7.02 26.57 3.14
CA THR A 179 7.30 25.90 1.86
C THR A 179 6.20 24.90 1.57
N THR A 180 5.64 24.96 0.36
CA THR A 180 4.64 23.99 -0.12
C THR A 180 5.14 23.40 -1.43
N PHE A 181 5.28 22.08 -1.48
CA PHE A 181 5.81 21.33 -2.63
C PHE A 181 7.17 21.85 -3.14
N GLY A 182 8.07 22.19 -2.22
CA GLY A 182 9.38 22.74 -2.57
C GLY A 182 9.37 24.19 -3.09
N ILE A 183 8.20 24.83 -3.19
CA ILE A 183 8.07 26.23 -3.60
C ILE A 183 8.23 27.14 -2.38
N SER A 184 9.28 27.98 -2.41
CA SER A 184 9.59 29.01 -1.40
C SER A 184 8.64 30.23 -1.51
N PRO A 185 8.55 31.09 -0.48
CA PRO A 185 7.28 31.43 0.17
C PRO A 185 6.17 31.81 -0.80
N ASN A 186 5.07 31.09 -0.69
CA ASN A 186 3.78 31.12 -1.39
C ASN A 186 3.11 32.50 -1.66
N SER A 187 3.70 33.60 -1.18
CA SER A 187 3.36 34.99 -1.53
C SER A 187 3.37 35.33 -3.04
N SER A 188 3.84 34.44 -3.91
CA SER A 188 3.87 34.62 -5.38
C SER A 188 2.85 33.79 -6.16
N ILE A 189 1.98 33.02 -5.50
CA ILE A 189 0.97 32.19 -6.17
C ILE A 189 -0.31 33.02 -6.39
N PRO A 190 -0.79 33.21 -7.63
CA PRO A 190 -2.02 33.95 -7.90
C PRO A 190 -3.26 33.32 -7.24
N PRO A 191 -4.29 34.12 -6.91
CA PRO A 191 -5.59 33.61 -6.47
C PRO A 191 -6.19 32.61 -7.47
N HIS A 192 -6.91 31.60 -6.98
CA HIS A 192 -7.48 30.50 -7.77
C HIS A 192 -6.45 29.70 -8.60
N SER A 193 -5.18 29.71 -8.19
CA SER A 193 -4.19 28.82 -8.79
C SER A 193 -4.33 27.43 -8.18
N THR A 194 -4.31 26.42 -9.03
CA THR A 194 -3.85 25.12 -8.57
C THR A 194 -2.34 25.23 -8.40
N VAL A 195 -1.81 24.80 -7.26
CA VAL A 195 -0.40 24.48 -7.12
C VAL A 195 -0.31 22.97 -7.37
N PRO A 196 -0.22 22.54 -8.64
CA PRO A 196 0.25 21.21 -8.87
C PRO A 196 1.71 21.18 -8.40
N THR A 197 2.10 20.09 -7.77
CA THR A 197 3.51 19.69 -7.88
C THR A 197 3.84 19.70 -9.37
N ALA A 198 5.02 20.16 -9.78
CA ALA A 198 5.56 19.60 -11.01
C ALA A 198 5.68 18.12 -10.70
N LEU A 199 4.65 17.34 -11.06
CA LEU A 199 4.62 15.94 -10.74
C LEU A 199 5.84 15.34 -11.46
N PRO A 200 6.75 14.70 -10.72
CA PRO A 200 7.57 13.70 -11.35
C PRO A 200 6.60 12.61 -11.78
N ILE A 201 6.24 12.61 -13.07
CA ILE A 201 5.45 11.59 -13.80
C ILE A 201 4.28 10.97 -13.02
N GLU A 202 3.08 11.10 -13.58
CA GLU A 202 1.98 10.20 -13.19
C GLU A 202 2.23 8.80 -13.75
N LEU A 203 2.87 7.96 -12.93
CA LEU A 203 3.03 6.53 -13.20
C LEU A 203 1.63 5.88 -13.14
N LEU A 204 1.12 5.47 -14.28
CA LEU A 204 -0.21 4.87 -14.42
C LEU A 204 -0.22 3.43 -13.90
N SER A 205 0.84 2.67 -14.16
CA SER A 205 0.99 1.29 -13.71
C SER A 205 2.45 0.89 -13.62
N LEU A 206 2.75 -0.05 -12.72
CA LEU A 206 3.98 -0.83 -12.68
C LEU A 206 3.61 -2.27 -12.35
N GLU A 207 3.89 -3.18 -13.27
CA GLU A 207 3.60 -4.59 -13.14
C GLU A 207 4.85 -5.42 -13.43
N VAL A 208 4.95 -6.58 -12.79
CA VAL A 208 6.03 -7.53 -13.06
C VAL A 208 5.44 -8.88 -13.39
N LEU A 209 5.60 -9.29 -14.64
CA LEU A 209 5.05 -10.51 -15.21
C LEU A 209 6.14 -11.59 -15.33
N THR A 210 5.73 -12.86 -15.31
CA THR A 210 6.65 -13.99 -15.51
C THR A 210 6.86 -14.24 -17.00
N GLY A 211 8.13 -14.22 -17.45
CA GLY A 211 8.56 -14.56 -18.81
C GLY A 211 8.78 -16.06 -19.03
N ASN A 212 9.18 -16.44 -20.25
CA ASN A 212 9.25 -17.84 -20.68
C ASN A 212 10.46 -18.64 -20.12
N ASN A 213 11.36 -18.01 -19.34
CA ASN A 213 12.55 -18.64 -18.73
C ASN A 213 12.80 -18.19 -17.28
N ASN A 214 11.75 -18.05 -16.46
CA ASN A 214 11.83 -17.44 -15.12
C ASN A 214 12.37 -16.00 -15.12
N GLU A 215 12.25 -15.31 -16.25
CA GLU A 215 12.59 -13.89 -16.37
C GLU A 215 11.47 -13.05 -15.74
N ALA A 216 11.83 -11.91 -15.15
CA ALA A 216 10.85 -10.93 -14.72
C ALA A 216 10.68 -9.87 -15.80
N ILE A 217 9.49 -9.77 -16.39
CA ILE A 217 9.14 -8.74 -17.36
C ILE A 217 8.52 -7.58 -16.58
N ILE A 218 9.27 -6.50 -16.42
CA ILE A 218 8.83 -5.28 -15.75
C ILE A 218 8.19 -4.38 -16.80
N GLU A 219 6.89 -4.15 -16.69
CA GLU A 219 6.13 -3.26 -17.58
C GLU A 219 5.60 -2.08 -16.79
N TRP A 220 5.68 -0.89 -17.38
CA TRP A 220 5.08 0.29 -16.80
C TRP A 220 4.51 1.23 -17.85
N ALA A 221 3.56 2.04 -17.41
CA ALA A 221 2.97 3.07 -18.23
C ALA A 221 2.99 4.41 -17.48
N THR A 222 3.24 5.49 -18.21
CA THR A 222 3.22 6.85 -17.68
C THR A 222 2.11 7.62 -18.37
N LEU A 223 1.27 8.33 -17.62
CA LEU A 223 0.23 9.19 -18.19
C LEU A 223 0.83 10.47 -18.77
N THR A 224 1.81 11.05 -18.08
CA THR A 224 2.56 12.23 -18.52
C THR A 224 4.01 12.13 -18.07
N GLU A 225 4.92 12.77 -18.81
CA GLU A 225 6.33 12.96 -18.45
C GLU A 225 6.73 14.42 -18.54
N ILE A 226 7.45 14.91 -17.54
CA ILE A 226 7.96 16.29 -17.50
C ILE A 226 9.41 16.25 -17.03
N ASN A 227 10.31 16.81 -17.82
CA ASN A 227 11.77 16.84 -17.61
C ASN A 227 12.45 15.48 -17.30
N ASN A 228 11.83 14.37 -17.68
CA ASN A 228 12.32 13.02 -17.38
C ASN A 228 13.49 12.65 -18.28
N ASP A 229 14.69 12.52 -17.71
CA ASP A 229 15.86 12.04 -18.46
C ASP A 229 15.80 10.50 -18.60
N PHE A 230 15.63 9.79 -17.49
CA PHE A 230 15.55 8.32 -17.49
C PHE A 230 14.90 7.73 -16.25
N PHE A 231 14.45 6.49 -16.40
CA PHE A 231 14.06 5.59 -15.32
C PHE A 231 15.21 4.67 -14.95
N THR A 232 15.44 4.48 -13.66
CA THR A 232 16.28 3.42 -13.10
C THR A 232 15.37 2.37 -12.51
N ILE A 233 15.46 1.14 -12.99
CA ILE A 233 14.71 0.00 -12.46
C ILE A 233 15.55 -0.59 -11.35
N GLU A 234 14.98 -0.66 -10.15
CA GLU A 234 15.65 -1.16 -8.96
C GLU A 234 14.92 -2.38 -8.41
N LYS A 235 15.69 -3.37 -7.94
CA LYS A 235 15.22 -4.63 -7.35
C LYS A 235 15.69 -4.75 -5.91
N THR A 236 14.85 -5.31 -5.04
CA THR A 236 15.21 -5.67 -3.66
C THR A 236 14.54 -6.98 -3.25
N THR A 237 15.13 -7.69 -2.30
CA THR A 237 14.52 -8.86 -1.63
C THR A 237 14.20 -8.59 -0.16
N ASP A 238 14.72 -7.51 0.41
CA ASP A 238 14.59 -7.16 1.84
C ASP A 238 13.85 -5.84 2.08
N GLY A 239 13.58 -5.07 1.02
CA GLY A 239 12.94 -3.75 1.12
C GLY A 239 13.89 -2.64 1.59
N VAL A 240 15.16 -2.95 1.85
CA VAL A 240 16.15 -2.02 2.42
C VAL A 240 17.26 -1.73 1.41
N ILE A 241 17.85 -2.77 0.84
CA ILE A 241 18.95 -2.65 -0.12
C ILE A 241 18.39 -2.85 -1.53
N PHE A 242 18.58 -1.84 -2.37
CA PHE A 242 18.11 -1.84 -3.76
C PHE A 242 19.30 -1.95 -4.71
N TYR A 243 19.20 -2.86 -5.66
CA TYR A 243 20.16 -3.08 -6.73
C TYR A 243 19.58 -2.57 -8.05
N VAL A 244 20.40 -1.86 -8.83
CA VAL A 244 19.99 -1.40 -10.16
C VAL A 244 19.95 -2.60 -11.10
N VAL A 245 18.80 -2.85 -11.71
CA VAL A 245 18.62 -3.82 -12.79
C VAL A 245 19.13 -3.20 -14.09
N THR A 246 18.60 -2.02 -14.43
CA THR A 246 18.95 -1.30 -15.65
C THR A 246 18.39 0.13 -15.64
N THR A 247 18.74 0.93 -16.64
CA THR A 247 18.21 2.27 -16.88
C THR A 247 17.53 2.34 -18.24
N VAL A 248 16.34 2.91 -18.31
CA VAL A 248 15.58 3.11 -19.55
C VAL A 248 15.37 4.59 -19.78
N LYS A 249 15.71 5.07 -20.98
CA LYS A 249 15.59 6.48 -21.33
C LYS A 249 14.13 6.92 -21.29
N GLY A 250 13.87 8.07 -20.67
CA GLY A 250 12.56 8.71 -20.65
C GLY A 250 12.29 9.50 -21.93
N ALA A 251 11.06 10.00 -22.08
CA ALA A 251 10.66 10.81 -23.21
C ALA A 251 11.11 12.27 -23.11
N GLY A 252 11.69 12.69 -21.98
CA GLY A 252 11.96 14.10 -21.68
C GLY A 252 10.68 14.81 -21.27
N ASN A 253 9.78 15.05 -22.23
CA ASN A 253 8.46 15.60 -21.96
C ASN A 253 7.41 14.89 -22.82
N SER A 254 6.32 14.43 -22.21
CA SER A 254 5.19 13.79 -22.88
C SER A 254 3.88 14.13 -22.17
N SER A 255 2.84 14.39 -22.95
CA SER A 255 1.45 14.46 -22.47
C SER A 255 0.60 13.30 -22.97
N GLU A 256 1.23 12.31 -23.63
CA GLU A 256 0.58 11.08 -24.09
C GLU A 256 0.98 9.91 -23.20
N ILE A 257 0.11 8.89 -23.13
CA ILE A 257 0.41 7.65 -22.43
C ILE A 257 1.56 6.94 -23.14
N LEU A 258 2.65 6.71 -22.42
CA LEU A 258 3.80 5.96 -22.92
C LEU A 258 3.94 4.65 -22.17
N HIS A 259 4.26 3.60 -22.91
CA HIS A 259 4.45 2.26 -22.40
C HIS A 259 5.90 1.85 -22.52
N TYR A 260 6.41 1.24 -21.47
CA TYR A 260 7.78 0.78 -21.38
C TYR A 260 7.79 -0.65 -20.85
N ALA A 261 8.82 -1.39 -21.26
CA ALA A 261 9.05 -2.73 -20.75
C ALA A 261 10.55 -3.01 -20.69
N VAL A 262 10.96 -3.75 -19.68
CA VAL A 262 12.31 -4.30 -19.60
C VAL A 262 12.27 -5.68 -18.96
N THR A 263 13.27 -6.49 -19.29
CA THR A 263 13.39 -7.85 -18.77
C THR A 263 14.57 -7.93 -17.82
N ASP A 264 14.30 -8.35 -16.58
CA ASP A 264 15.34 -8.86 -15.68
C ASP A 264 15.51 -10.36 -15.96
N ASN A 265 16.67 -10.74 -16.50
CA ASN A 265 16.97 -12.13 -16.84
C ASN A 265 17.47 -12.95 -15.64
N GLU A 266 17.79 -12.29 -14.52
CA GLU A 266 18.30 -12.93 -13.31
C GLU A 266 17.50 -12.44 -12.07
N PRO A 267 16.16 -12.61 -12.05
CA PRO A 267 15.39 -12.22 -10.88
C PRO A 267 15.78 -13.10 -9.68
N SER A 268 15.78 -12.53 -8.47
CA SER A 268 16.13 -13.30 -7.28
C SER A 268 15.09 -14.40 -7.04
N ASP A 269 15.52 -15.52 -6.47
CA ASP A 269 14.62 -16.62 -6.10
C ASP A 269 13.60 -16.17 -5.04
N GLY A 270 12.38 -16.69 -5.11
CA GLY A 270 11.30 -16.33 -4.19
C GLY A 270 10.78 -14.91 -4.41
N LEU A 271 10.43 -14.20 -3.33
CA LEU A 271 9.87 -12.86 -3.43
C LEU A 271 10.96 -11.82 -3.73
N SER A 272 10.75 -11.10 -4.82
CA SER A 272 11.48 -9.90 -5.19
C SER A 272 10.51 -8.73 -5.34
N TYR A 273 11.01 -7.53 -5.10
CA TYR A 273 10.25 -6.30 -5.25
C TYR A 273 10.99 -5.38 -6.22
N TYR A 274 10.24 -4.77 -7.13
CA TYR A 274 10.77 -3.85 -8.12
C TYR A 274 10.17 -2.48 -7.91
N ARG A 275 10.96 -1.43 -8.14
CA ARG A 275 10.46 -0.05 -8.26
C ARG A 275 11.16 0.67 -9.40
N LEU A 276 10.55 1.76 -9.83
CA LEU A 276 11.16 2.73 -10.71
C LEU A 276 11.70 3.88 -9.87
N ARG A 277 12.91 4.34 -10.18
CA ARG A 277 13.43 5.64 -9.78
C ARG A 277 13.56 6.49 -11.04
N GLN A 278 12.68 7.46 -11.19
CA GLN A 278 12.81 8.49 -12.21
C GLN A 278 13.95 9.45 -11.85
N THR A 279 14.69 9.91 -12.85
CA THR A 279 15.68 10.98 -12.73
C THR A 279 15.43 12.04 -13.79
N ASP A 280 15.25 13.28 -13.35
CA ASP A 280 15.05 14.42 -14.23
C ASP A 280 16.38 14.97 -14.76
N PHE A 281 16.33 15.82 -15.78
CA PHE A 281 17.54 16.44 -16.37
C PHE A 281 18.35 17.29 -15.37
N ASP A 282 17.74 17.74 -14.28
CA ASP A 282 18.42 18.48 -13.21
C ASP A 282 18.98 17.57 -12.10
N GLY A 283 18.77 16.25 -12.22
CA GLY A 283 19.22 15.23 -11.27
C GLY A 283 18.24 14.97 -10.11
N THR A 284 17.09 15.63 -10.07
CA THR A 284 16.02 15.32 -9.11
C THR A 284 15.50 13.91 -9.34
N THR A 285 15.26 13.16 -8.26
CA THR A 285 14.79 11.76 -8.37
C THR A 285 13.54 11.50 -7.57
N THR A 286 12.63 10.71 -8.14
CA THR A 286 11.41 10.24 -7.48
C THR A 286 11.28 8.74 -7.63
N VAL A 287 10.78 8.06 -6.60
CA VAL A 287 10.63 6.60 -6.57
C VAL A 287 9.15 6.20 -6.60
N SER A 288 8.84 5.14 -7.34
CA SER A 288 7.50 4.56 -7.39
C SER A 288 7.20 3.69 -6.17
N GLN A 289 5.94 3.25 -6.06
CA GLN A 289 5.57 2.10 -5.23
C GLN A 289 6.29 0.82 -5.72
N LEU A 290 6.33 -0.18 -4.83
CA LEU A 290 6.92 -1.49 -5.13
C LEU A 290 5.92 -2.38 -5.86
N ALA A 291 6.34 -2.97 -6.98
CA ALA A 291 5.66 -4.09 -7.61
C ALA A 291 6.27 -5.40 -7.10
N VAL A 292 5.40 -6.36 -6.78
CA VAL A 292 5.80 -7.66 -6.25
C VAL A 292 6.02 -8.63 -7.40
N PHE A 293 7.14 -9.33 -7.38
CA PHE A 293 7.40 -10.46 -8.25
C PHE A 293 7.70 -11.68 -7.40
N ASN A 294 6.93 -12.74 -7.57
CA ASN A 294 7.20 -14.00 -6.90
C ASN A 294 7.85 -14.97 -7.86
N ASN A 295 9.18 -15.05 -7.81
CA ASN A 295 9.97 -16.06 -8.49
C ASN A 295 9.98 -17.38 -7.68
N SER A 296 8.80 -17.87 -7.31
CA SER A 296 8.64 -19.19 -6.66
C SER A 296 8.77 -20.36 -7.64
N PHE A 297 9.21 -20.12 -8.88
CA PHE A 297 9.74 -21.19 -9.71
C PHE A 297 11.16 -21.49 -9.25
N VAL A 298 11.27 -22.59 -8.51
CA VAL A 298 12.52 -23.01 -7.93
C VAL A 298 13.58 -23.25 -9.02
N THR A 299 14.69 -22.51 -8.96
CA THR A 299 16.00 -22.99 -9.43
C THR A 299 16.39 -24.18 -8.53
N GLY A 300 16.15 -25.39 -9.04
CA GLY A 300 16.36 -26.62 -8.27
C GLY A 300 15.06 -27.40 -8.08
N GLY A 301 14.62 -27.99 -9.18
CA GLY A 301 13.64 -29.05 -9.26
C GLY A 301 12.62 -28.84 -10.38
N GLU A 302 12.27 -29.89 -11.12
CA GLU A 302 11.35 -29.81 -12.26
C GLU A 302 10.12 -30.68 -12.00
N MET A 303 8.91 -30.13 -12.21
CA MET A 303 7.68 -30.90 -12.26
C MET A 303 7.22 -31.11 -13.70
N ILE A 304 7.13 -32.35 -14.15
CA ILE A 304 6.57 -32.74 -15.44
C ILE A 304 5.34 -33.61 -15.20
N VAL A 305 4.27 -33.32 -15.95
CA VAL A 305 3.03 -34.09 -15.94
C VAL A 305 2.77 -34.58 -17.35
N TYR A 306 2.64 -35.90 -17.52
CA TYR A 306 2.45 -36.49 -18.84
C TYR A 306 1.54 -37.73 -18.83
N PRO A 307 0.82 -37.99 -19.93
CA PRO A 307 0.70 -37.12 -21.11
C PRO A 307 -0.03 -35.80 -20.79
N ASN A 308 -0.01 -34.83 -21.69
CA ASN A 308 -0.83 -33.63 -21.58
C ASN A 308 -1.12 -33.11 -22.99
N PRO A 309 -2.37 -33.20 -23.50
CA PRO A 309 -3.60 -33.64 -22.80
C PRO A 309 -3.65 -35.14 -22.47
N ILE A 310 -4.49 -35.52 -21.51
CA ILE A 310 -4.71 -36.87 -20.98
C ILE A 310 -6.12 -37.32 -21.38
N ASP A 311 -6.26 -38.49 -21.99
CA ASP A 311 -7.59 -39.06 -22.24
C ASP A 311 -8.16 -39.61 -20.92
N ALA A 312 -9.48 -39.52 -20.70
CA ALA A 312 -10.13 -39.88 -19.43
C ALA A 312 -9.86 -41.32 -18.90
N VAL A 313 -9.30 -42.20 -19.74
CA VAL A 313 -8.94 -43.60 -19.41
C VAL A 313 -7.45 -43.82 -19.19
N GLU A 314 -6.61 -42.81 -19.41
CA GLU A 314 -5.15 -42.88 -19.25
C GLU A 314 -4.71 -42.45 -17.84
N LYS A 315 -3.56 -42.99 -17.40
CA LYS A 315 -2.98 -42.63 -16.10
C LYS A 315 -2.22 -41.31 -16.18
N ILE A 316 -2.35 -40.48 -15.15
CA ILE A 316 -1.58 -39.26 -14.99
C ILE A 316 -0.20 -39.63 -14.42
N ASN A 317 0.88 -39.34 -15.13
CA ASN A 317 2.24 -39.56 -14.61
C ASN A 317 2.82 -38.22 -14.14
N LEU A 318 3.31 -38.20 -12.91
CA LEU A 318 4.01 -37.09 -12.29
C LEU A 318 5.49 -37.46 -12.16
N ASN A 319 6.35 -36.62 -12.71
CA ASN A 319 7.78 -36.66 -12.46
C ASN A 319 8.21 -35.36 -11.77
N LEU A 320 8.74 -35.47 -10.55
CA LEU A 320 9.42 -34.38 -9.86
C LEU A 320 10.89 -34.73 -9.81
N THR A 321 11.75 -33.82 -10.19
CA THR A 321 13.20 -34.00 -10.06
C THR A 321 13.83 -32.88 -9.27
N GLY A 322 15.06 -33.06 -8.78
CA GLY A 322 15.89 -31.98 -8.23
C GLY A 322 15.39 -31.39 -6.91
N LEU A 323 14.64 -32.16 -6.12
CA LEU A 323 14.25 -31.81 -4.75
C LEU A 323 15.33 -32.22 -3.76
N ASP A 324 15.14 -31.86 -2.48
CA ASP A 324 15.98 -32.39 -1.40
C ASP A 324 15.73 -33.91 -1.24
N PRO A 325 16.77 -34.75 -1.13
CA PRO A 325 16.62 -36.19 -0.92
C PRO A 325 15.90 -36.56 0.39
N GLU A 326 15.15 -37.66 0.35
CA GLU A 326 14.42 -38.24 1.49
C GLU A 326 13.45 -37.27 2.21
N LYS A 327 12.84 -36.35 1.46
CA LYS A 327 11.86 -35.37 1.96
C LYS A 327 10.44 -35.69 1.53
N GLU A 328 9.51 -35.31 2.40
CA GLU A 328 8.09 -35.38 2.11
C GLU A 328 7.68 -34.38 1.02
N VAL A 329 6.81 -34.83 0.14
CA VAL A 329 6.16 -34.01 -0.89
C VAL A 329 4.66 -34.24 -0.82
N LEU A 330 3.90 -33.20 -0.49
CA LEU A 330 2.45 -33.22 -0.59
C LEU A 330 2.03 -32.94 -2.04
N VAL A 331 1.50 -33.95 -2.72
CA VAL A 331 0.93 -33.83 -4.05
C VAL A 331 -0.58 -33.67 -3.96
N VAL A 332 -1.12 -32.63 -4.62
CA VAL A 332 -2.55 -32.30 -4.66
C VAL A 332 -3.00 -32.11 -6.09
N VAL A 333 -4.15 -32.65 -6.48
CA VAL A 333 -4.83 -32.32 -7.75
C VAL A 333 -6.09 -31.56 -7.45
N ASN A 334 -6.32 -30.44 -8.14
CA ASN A 334 -7.52 -29.62 -8.03
C ASN A 334 -8.10 -29.23 -9.39
N ASP A 335 -9.40 -28.98 -9.43
CA ASP A 335 -10.04 -28.34 -10.59
C ASP A 335 -9.85 -26.82 -10.61
N ILE A 336 -10.37 -26.14 -11.65
CA ILE A 336 -10.28 -24.68 -11.81
C ILE A 336 -10.96 -23.88 -10.69
N THR A 337 -11.85 -24.51 -9.91
CA THR A 337 -12.54 -23.86 -8.77
C THR A 337 -11.77 -24.02 -7.46
N GLY A 338 -10.62 -24.73 -7.50
CA GLY A 338 -9.82 -25.03 -6.31
C GLY A 338 -10.32 -26.23 -5.50
N ARG A 339 -11.34 -26.95 -5.97
CA ARG A 339 -11.81 -28.17 -5.30
C ARG A 339 -10.76 -29.27 -5.46
N ILE A 340 -10.31 -29.81 -4.34
CA ILE A 340 -9.32 -30.89 -4.27
C ILE A 340 -9.98 -32.22 -4.68
N LEU A 341 -9.35 -32.90 -5.63
CA LEU A 341 -9.79 -34.19 -6.20
C LEU A 341 -8.89 -35.34 -5.79
N TYR A 342 -7.63 -35.04 -5.48
CA TYR A 342 -6.63 -36.01 -5.04
C TYR A 342 -5.65 -35.34 -4.09
N SER A 343 -5.18 -36.08 -3.08
CA SER A 343 -4.05 -35.68 -2.26
C SER A 343 -3.26 -36.89 -1.79
N LYS A 344 -1.93 -36.86 -1.91
CA LYS A 344 -1.04 -37.92 -1.41
C LYS A 344 0.29 -37.33 -0.97
N VAL A 345 0.80 -37.82 0.16
CA VAL A 345 2.17 -37.56 0.60
C VAL A 345 3.10 -38.61 -0.03
N LEU A 346 4.13 -38.14 -0.70
CA LEU A 346 5.20 -38.93 -1.32
C LEU A 346 6.54 -38.59 -0.66
N PHE A 347 7.56 -39.39 -0.92
CA PHE A 347 8.92 -39.13 -0.46
C PHE A 347 9.85 -39.10 -1.66
N THR A 348 10.76 -38.13 -1.70
CA THR A 348 11.84 -38.09 -2.69
C THR A 348 12.82 -39.24 -2.45
N ASP A 349 13.39 -39.78 -3.52
CA ASP A 349 14.45 -40.78 -3.43
C ASP A 349 15.79 -40.16 -3.02
N LEU A 350 16.87 -40.97 -3.01
CA LEU A 350 18.21 -40.50 -2.67
C LEU A 350 18.79 -39.47 -3.66
N SER A 351 18.19 -39.35 -4.85
CA SER A 351 18.58 -38.38 -5.88
C SER A 351 17.75 -37.09 -5.79
N GLY A 352 16.70 -37.06 -4.96
CA GLY A 352 15.78 -35.93 -4.89
C GLY A 352 14.62 -36.03 -5.88
N ASP A 353 14.32 -37.22 -6.40
CA ASP A 353 13.33 -37.41 -7.45
C ASP A 353 12.07 -38.15 -6.94
N VAL A 354 10.93 -37.92 -7.61
CA VAL A 354 9.66 -38.63 -7.41
C VAL A 354 9.07 -38.96 -8.77
N LEU A 355 8.83 -40.24 -9.03
CA LEU A 355 8.08 -40.70 -10.19
C LEU A 355 6.84 -41.46 -9.71
N GLU A 356 5.65 -40.91 -9.96
CA GLU A 356 4.40 -41.44 -9.42
C GLU A 356 3.28 -41.43 -10.48
N ALA A 357 2.50 -42.52 -10.49
CA ALA A 357 1.22 -42.56 -11.20
C ALA A 357 0.11 -42.02 -10.30
N VAL A 358 -0.41 -40.85 -10.63
CA VAL A 358 -1.48 -40.17 -9.91
C VAL A 358 -2.83 -40.66 -10.44
N ASP A 359 -3.67 -41.20 -9.55
CA ASP A 359 -5.04 -41.64 -9.86
C ASP A 359 -6.04 -40.88 -8.98
N PRO A 360 -6.58 -39.74 -9.47
CA PRO A 360 -7.60 -38.96 -8.77
C PRO A 360 -8.97 -39.65 -8.65
N GLY A 361 -9.12 -40.86 -9.19
CA GLY A 361 -10.39 -41.57 -9.32
C GLY A 361 -10.81 -41.70 -10.78
N GLN A 362 -11.57 -42.77 -11.06
CA GLN A 362 -12.01 -43.13 -12.40
C GLN A 362 -13.07 -42.13 -12.90
N ASN A 363 -12.81 -41.49 -14.06
CA ASN A 363 -13.67 -40.54 -14.78
C ASN A 363 -13.65 -39.07 -14.30
N LEU A 364 -12.48 -38.43 -14.31
CA LEU A 364 -12.43 -36.97 -14.32
C LEU A 364 -13.16 -36.43 -15.57
N PRO A 365 -14.09 -35.47 -15.44
CA PRO A 365 -14.68 -34.80 -16.60
C PRO A 365 -13.63 -34.13 -17.48
N SER A 366 -13.94 -33.97 -18.77
CA SER A 366 -13.11 -33.16 -19.67
C SER A 366 -12.99 -31.73 -19.12
N GLY A 367 -11.78 -31.22 -18.99
CA GLY A 367 -11.55 -29.98 -18.28
C GLY A 367 -10.08 -29.65 -18.04
N THR A 368 -9.85 -28.47 -17.49
CA THR A 368 -8.51 -28.02 -17.05
C THR A 368 -8.35 -28.31 -15.57
N TYR A 369 -7.19 -28.84 -15.21
CA TYR A 369 -6.83 -29.21 -13.85
C TYR A 369 -5.43 -28.71 -13.51
N PHE A 370 -5.15 -28.60 -12.22
CA PHE A 370 -3.83 -28.30 -11.71
C PHE A 370 -3.36 -29.43 -10.80
N ILE A 371 -2.08 -29.75 -10.87
CA ILE A 371 -1.38 -30.56 -9.89
C ILE A 371 -0.34 -29.69 -9.20
N VAL A 372 -0.32 -29.76 -7.88
CA VAL A 372 0.55 -29.00 -6.99
C VAL A 372 1.39 -29.98 -6.19
N GLY A 373 2.68 -29.73 -6.06
CA GLY A 373 3.62 -30.49 -5.25
C GLY A 373 4.27 -29.54 -4.25
N THR A 374 4.13 -29.78 -2.96
CA THR A 374 4.70 -28.94 -1.90
C THR A 374 5.71 -29.73 -1.10
N SER A 375 6.94 -29.23 -0.97
CA SER A 375 8.01 -29.84 -0.18
C SER A 375 8.83 -28.76 0.51
N ASN A 376 8.97 -28.84 1.83
CA ASN A 376 9.55 -27.77 2.66
C ASN A 376 8.88 -26.41 2.33
N ASP A 377 9.65 -25.42 1.87
CA ASP A 377 9.19 -24.08 1.46
C ASP A 377 8.99 -23.95 -0.06
N LYS A 378 9.05 -25.05 -0.81
CA LYS A 378 8.97 -25.07 -2.28
C LYS A 378 7.60 -25.55 -2.74
N ILE A 379 6.99 -24.79 -3.66
CA ILE A 379 5.72 -25.13 -4.30
C ILE A 379 5.94 -25.27 -5.81
N TYR A 380 5.54 -26.41 -6.35
CA TYR A 380 5.55 -26.71 -7.77
C TYR A 380 4.11 -26.82 -8.26
N GLN A 381 3.81 -26.26 -9.43
CA GLN A 381 2.47 -26.37 -10.01
C GLN A 381 2.55 -26.61 -11.52
N LYS A 382 1.73 -27.52 -12.02
CA LYS A 382 1.50 -27.73 -13.46
C LYS A 382 0.02 -27.82 -13.78
N ARG A 383 -0.33 -27.20 -14.91
CA ARG A 383 -1.65 -27.30 -15.53
C ARG A 383 -1.67 -28.49 -16.49
N PHE A 384 -2.69 -29.34 -16.41
CA PHE A 384 -2.95 -30.40 -17.37
C PHE A 384 -4.42 -30.42 -17.81
N ILE A 385 -4.67 -31.04 -18.97
CA ILE A 385 -6.00 -31.09 -19.61
C ILE A 385 -6.47 -32.54 -19.67
N ILE A 386 -7.69 -32.80 -19.22
CA ILE A 386 -8.41 -34.06 -19.46
C ILE A 386 -9.33 -33.86 -20.67
N ARG A 387 -9.31 -34.79 -21.62
CA ARG A 387 -10.18 -34.80 -22.81
C ARG A 387 -11.32 -35.80 -22.69
#